data_AF-A0A8B9R1P9-F1
#
_entry.id   AF-A0A8B9R1P9-F1
#
_cell.length_a   1.000
_cell.length_b   1.000
_cell.length_c   1.000
_cell.angle_alpha   90.00
_cell.angle_beta   90.00
_cell.angle_gamma   90.00
#
_symmetry.space_group_name_H-M   'P 1'
#
loop_
_entity.id
_entity.type
_entity.pdbx_description
1 polymer ?
#
loop_
_entity_poly.entity_id
_entity_poly.type
_entity_poly.pdbx_seq_one_letter_code
_entity_poly.pdbx_strand_id
1 'polypeptide(L)'
;MLLLALSPGISAGKMTILSAGDRDHQQYFICSNALDEVMMAQNLAVKSEVIVSPTCWELCEQEQIQTRLFGRKRVLKVQRTEHMSGSEREDAAGQFDQHTKMRRLERLRHQRPPFHVSNDPKAAAKMQKYIPEAALRKLDVDMPLHLWSELRPVTSLFIQLQFSENANTMDLQRGLCDATRMISTIISPHKGEINKSLLFDKGCTFLCVFGMSGAKLHHESTHALDSALQIFSTCSTSLRNLE
;
A
#
# COMPACT_ATOMS: atom_id res chain seq x y z
N MET A 1 5.91 -25.93 17.75
CA MET A 1 5.25 -24.68 18.19
C MET A 1 5.81 -23.54 17.35
N LEU A 2 5.01 -22.91 16.48
CA LEU A 2 5.44 -21.76 15.68
C LEU A 2 5.42 -20.51 16.56
N LEU A 3 6.57 -19.88 16.77
CA LEU A 3 6.68 -18.67 17.59
C LEU A 3 6.59 -17.42 16.70
N LEU A 4 5.36 -16.94 16.51
CA LEU A 4 5.05 -15.72 15.77
C LEU A 4 5.54 -14.50 16.56
N ALA A 5 6.21 -13.55 15.91
CA ALA A 5 6.51 -12.27 16.50
C ALA A 5 6.54 -11.16 15.45
N LEU A 6 6.36 -9.93 15.93
CA LEU A 6 6.28 -8.72 15.14
C LEU A 6 7.44 -7.80 15.52
N SER A 7 7.89 -7.02 14.54
CA SER A 7 8.98 -6.07 14.69
C SER A 7 8.58 -4.76 14.00
N PRO A 8 7.70 -3.95 14.63
CA PRO A 8 7.18 -2.73 14.02
C PRO A 8 8.23 -1.61 13.97
N GLY A 9 8.27 -0.92 12.83
CA GLY A 9 8.84 0.41 12.69
C GLY A 9 7.74 1.46 12.76
N ILE A 10 8.03 2.62 13.35
CA ILE A 10 7.12 3.77 13.43
C ILE A 10 7.83 5.00 12.86
N SER A 11 7.15 5.71 11.97
CA SER A 11 7.57 7.03 11.47
C SER A 11 6.38 7.99 11.45
N ALA A 12 6.66 9.29 11.40
CA ALA A 12 5.66 10.35 11.29
C ALA A 12 6.18 11.45 10.35
N GLY A 13 5.28 12.05 9.59
CA GLY A 13 5.62 13.12 8.66
C GLY A 13 4.49 13.47 7.71
N LYS A 14 4.73 14.42 6.82
CA LYS A 14 3.75 14.80 5.78
C LYS A 14 3.62 13.68 4.75
N MET A 15 2.39 13.34 4.38
CA MET A 15 2.08 12.32 3.39
C MET A 15 1.33 12.94 2.21
N THR A 16 1.74 12.58 1.00
CA THR A 16 1.05 12.93 -0.24
C THR A 16 0.44 11.66 -0.82
N ILE A 17 -0.86 11.69 -1.10
CA ILE A 17 -1.56 10.57 -1.74
C ILE A 17 -1.73 10.92 -3.21
N LEU A 18 -1.27 10.02 -4.08
CA LEU A 18 -1.42 10.10 -5.53
C LEU A 18 -2.35 9.00 -6.00
N SER A 19 -3.13 9.24 -7.04
CA SER A 19 -3.93 8.24 -7.72
C SER A 19 -3.46 8.09 -9.16
N ALA A 20 -3.32 6.87 -9.64
CA ALA A 20 -2.97 6.57 -11.02
C ALA A 20 -3.78 5.39 -11.56
N GLY A 21 -4.10 5.42 -12.85
CA GLY A 21 -4.91 4.37 -13.48
C GLY A 21 -5.62 4.85 -14.74
N ASP A 22 -6.54 4.04 -15.23
CA ASP A 22 -7.38 4.31 -16.39
C ASP A 22 -8.86 4.46 -16.00
N ARG A 23 -9.78 4.33 -16.96
CA ARG A 23 -11.20 4.52 -16.68
C ARG A 23 -11.79 3.42 -15.79
N ASP A 24 -11.19 2.24 -15.80
CA ASP A 24 -11.76 1.02 -15.23
C ASP A 24 -10.97 0.55 -14.00
N HIS A 25 -9.67 0.83 -13.96
CA HIS A 25 -8.77 0.45 -12.86
C HIS A 25 -8.01 1.64 -12.31
N GLN A 26 -7.94 1.72 -10.99
CA GLN A 26 -7.29 2.79 -10.23
C GLN A 26 -6.41 2.21 -9.13
N GLN A 27 -5.29 2.87 -8.89
CA GLN A 27 -4.33 2.58 -7.84
C GLN A 27 -4.05 3.85 -7.07
N TYR A 28 -3.71 3.72 -5.79
CA TYR A 28 -3.22 4.83 -4.99
C TYR A 28 -1.80 4.57 -4.54
N PHE A 29 -1.02 5.64 -4.48
CA PHE A 29 0.36 5.64 -4.06
C PHE A 29 0.50 6.65 -2.93
N ILE A 30 1.35 6.34 -1.97
CA ILE A 30 1.67 7.24 -0.88
C ILE A 30 3.13 7.63 -1.07
N CYS A 31 3.39 8.93 -1.15
CA CYS A 31 4.72 9.50 -1.22
C CYS A 31 4.98 10.28 0.07
N SER A 32 6.04 9.91 0.78
CA SER A 32 6.42 10.56 2.03
C SER A 32 7.82 10.11 2.45
N ASN A 33 8.66 11.03 2.90
CA ASN A 33 9.91 10.69 3.57
C ASN A 33 9.67 9.81 4.81
N ALA A 34 8.49 9.91 5.44
CA ALA A 34 8.12 9.06 6.56
C ALA A 34 7.99 7.58 6.15
N LEU A 35 7.70 7.27 4.87
CA LEU A 35 7.70 5.89 4.38
C LEU A 35 9.12 5.32 4.30
N ASP A 36 10.08 6.11 3.85
CA ASP A 36 11.47 5.65 3.80
C ASP A 36 12.02 5.44 5.20
N GLU A 37 11.71 6.35 6.10
CA GLU A 37 12.06 6.23 7.51
C GLU A 37 11.38 5.03 8.21
N VAL A 38 10.10 4.75 7.94
CA VAL A 38 9.42 3.60 8.57
C VAL A 38 10.00 2.29 8.08
N MET A 39 10.38 2.20 6.80
CA MET A 39 11.08 1.03 6.27
C MET A 39 12.46 0.86 6.91
N MET A 40 13.23 1.94 7.06
CA MET A 40 14.51 1.88 7.77
C MET A 40 14.35 1.46 9.23
N ALA A 41 13.36 2.00 9.94
CA ALA A 41 13.06 1.63 11.32
C ALA A 41 12.65 0.15 11.43
N GLN A 42 11.78 -0.32 10.54
CA GLN A 42 11.31 -1.71 10.52
C GLN A 42 12.43 -2.69 10.18
N ASN A 43 13.31 -2.36 9.24
CA ASN A 43 14.46 -3.19 8.87
C ASN A 43 15.52 -3.30 9.99
N LEU A 44 15.56 -2.32 10.91
CA LEU A 44 16.45 -2.35 12.08
C LEU A 44 15.84 -3.11 13.27
N ALA A 45 14.52 -3.27 13.30
CA ALA A 45 13.82 -3.91 14.41
C ALA A 45 14.12 -5.41 14.44
N VAL A 46 14.64 -5.91 15.58
CA VAL A 46 14.69 -7.37 15.78
C VAL A 46 13.39 -7.87 16.39
N LYS A 47 13.27 -9.20 16.57
CA LYS A 47 12.06 -9.88 17.04
C LYS A 47 11.51 -9.22 18.31
N SER A 48 10.23 -8.81 18.27
CA SER A 48 9.53 -8.18 19.40
C SER A 48 10.07 -6.81 19.83
N GLU A 49 10.74 -6.09 18.94
CA GLU A 49 11.17 -4.71 19.19
C GLU A 49 10.34 -3.70 18.42
N VAL A 50 10.13 -2.53 19.03
CA VAL A 50 9.52 -1.36 18.40
C VAL A 50 10.61 -0.33 18.17
N ILE A 51 10.77 0.07 16.91
CA ILE A 51 11.78 1.05 16.49
C ILE A 51 11.08 2.31 15.99
N VAL A 52 11.50 3.47 16.48
CA VAL A 52 10.95 4.78 16.13
C VAL A 52 11.99 5.55 15.30
N SER A 53 11.53 6.13 14.18
CA SER A 53 12.38 6.95 13.31
C SER A 53 12.78 8.27 13.97
N PRO A 54 13.85 8.93 13.49
CA PRO A 54 14.29 10.22 14.04
C PRO A 54 13.17 11.28 14.03
N THR A 55 12.49 11.46 12.90
CA THR A 55 11.43 12.47 12.79
C THR A 55 10.22 12.11 13.66
N CYS A 56 9.87 10.84 13.79
CA CYS A 56 8.80 10.45 14.70
C CYS A 56 9.15 10.73 16.17
N TRP A 57 10.41 10.54 16.56
CA TRP A 57 10.85 10.87 17.91
C TRP A 57 10.76 12.36 18.20
N GLU A 58 11.16 13.20 17.24
CA GLU A 58 11.07 14.66 17.34
C GLU A 58 9.61 15.15 17.47
N LEU A 59 8.65 14.41 16.89
CA LEU A 59 7.23 14.77 16.88
C LEU A 59 6.41 14.16 18.02
N CYS A 60 6.95 13.20 18.75
CA CYS A 60 6.21 12.51 19.83
C CYS A 60 6.41 13.17 21.20
N GLU A 61 5.53 12.85 22.16
CA GLU A 61 5.65 13.27 23.56
C GLU A 61 6.75 12.46 24.25
N GLN A 62 8.01 12.88 24.06
CA GLN A 62 9.21 12.16 24.48
C GLN A 62 9.25 11.83 25.98
N GLU A 63 8.64 12.66 26.81
CA GLU A 63 8.57 12.49 28.26
C GLU A 63 7.84 11.20 28.67
N GLN A 64 6.89 10.74 27.85
CA GLN A 64 6.09 9.53 28.12
C GLN A 64 6.76 8.25 27.60
N ILE A 65 7.92 8.34 26.96
CA ILE A 65 8.53 7.21 26.22
C ILE A 65 9.99 7.03 26.64
N GLN A 66 10.27 5.89 27.27
CA GLN A 66 11.64 5.49 27.58
C GLN A 66 12.25 4.80 26.37
N THR A 67 13.38 5.32 25.90
CA THR A 67 14.09 4.81 24.73
C THR A 67 15.56 4.50 25.02
N ARG A 68 16.14 3.68 24.15
CA ARG A 68 17.59 3.49 24.06
C ARG A 68 18.05 3.77 22.64
N LEU A 69 19.16 4.52 22.52
CA LEU A 69 19.86 4.72 21.24
C LEU A 69 20.18 3.38 20.59
N PHE A 70 19.76 3.23 19.34
CA PHE A 70 20.02 2.05 18.54
C PHE A 70 21.27 2.25 17.66
N GLY A 71 22.43 1.83 18.17
CA GLY A 71 23.71 1.93 17.46
C GLY A 71 24.14 3.38 17.21
N ARG A 72 24.87 3.62 16.10
CA ARG A 72 25.34 4.96 15.67
C ARG A 72 24.28 5.78 14.91
N LYS A 73 23.12 5.20 14.61
CA LYS A 73 22.04 5.87 13.86
C LYS A 73 21.11 6.58 14.85
N ARG A 74 20.52 7.72 14.47
CA ARG A 74 19.56 8.51 15.28
C ARG A 74 18.19 7.82 15.41
N VAL A 75 18.16 6.50 15.53
CA VAL A 75 16.96 5.69 15.58
C VAL A 75 16.85 5.13 17.01
N LEU A 76 15.62 5.07 17.55
CA LEU A 76 15.40 4.76 18.95
C LEU A 76 14.60 3.48 19.13
N LYS A 77 15.10 2.61 20.01
CA LYS A 77 14.36 1.44 20.49
C LYS A 77 13.49 1.86 21.66
N VAL A 78 12.18 1.62 21.56
CA VAL A 78 11.25 1.84 22.67
C VAL A 78 11.43 0.73 23.69
N GLN A 79 11.70 1.10 24.95
CA GLN A 79 11.83 0.16 26.06
C GLN A 79 10.54 0.10 26.88
N ARG A 80 9.92 1.25 27.09
CA ARG A 80 8.71 1.38 27.89
C ARG A 80 7.96 2.65 27.49
N THR A 81 6.64 2.59 27.56
CA THR A 81 5.79 3.79 27.54
C THR A 81 5.15 3.93 28.90
N GLU A 82 4.94 5.16 29.35
CA GLU A 82 4.09 5.39 30.51
C GLU A 82 2.67 4.90 30.22
N HIS A 83 2.00 4.40 31.25
CA HIS A 83 0.68 3.83 31.07
C HIS A 83 -0.35 4.97 31.06
N MET A 84 -0.90 5.29 29.88
CA MET A 84 -2.02 6.24 29.82
C MET A 84 -3.17 5.78 30.73
N SER A 85 -3.63 6.69 31.57
CA SER A 85 -4.82 6.53 32.39
C SER A 85 -6.07 6.30 31.53
N GLY A 86 -7.16 5.83 32.16
CA GLY A 86 -8.43 5.62 31.46
C GLY A 86 -8.98 6.90 30.83
N SER A 87 -8.87 8.03 31.54
CA SER A 87 -9.31 9.34 31.06
C SER A 87 -8.48 9.84 29.88
N GLU A 88 -7.14 9.70 29.94
CA GLU A 88 -6.27 10.11 28.82
C GLU A 88 -6.57 9.31 27.55
N ARG A 89 -6.92 8.03 27.68
CA ARG A 89 -7.36 7.20 26.54
C ARG A 89 -8.68 7.67 25.96
N GLU A 90 -9.64 8.04 26.79
CA GLU A 90 -10.94 8.57 26.36
C GLU A 90 -10.80 9.94 25.70
N ASP A 91 -9.98 10.82 26.26
CA ASP A 91 -9.68 12.14 25.69
C ASP A 91 -8.96 12.02 24.34
N ALA A 92 -7.94 11.16 24.24
CA ALA A 92 -7.24 10.90 22.99
C ALA A 92 -8.18 10.33 21.92
N ALA A 93 -9.08 9.41 22.30
CA ALA A 93 -10.11 8.90 21.40
C ALA A 93 -11.09 10.00 20.96
N GLY A 94 -11.50 10.87 21.88
CA GLY A 94 -12.40 12.00 21.61
C GLY A 94 -11.79 13.05 20.69
N GLN A 95 -10.49 13.36 20.83
CA GLN A 95 -9.77 14.25 19.91
C GLN A 95 -9.69 13.68 18.49
N PHE A 96 -9.48 12.36 18.37
CA PHE A 96 -9.48 11.66 17.08
C PHE A 96 -10.85 11.74 16.38
N ASP A 97 -11.93 11.60 17.15
CA ASP A 97 -13.32 11.71 16.68
C ASP A 97 -13.69 13.15 16.29
N GLN A 98 -12.99 14.18 16.78
CA GLN A 98 -13.20 15.57 16.35
C GLN A 98 -12.42 15.91 15.07
N HIS A 99 -11.19 15.40 14.94
CA HIS A 99 -10.34 15.66 13.76
C HIS A 99 -10.83 14.92 12.53
N THR A 100 -11.39 13.74 12.72
CA THR A 100 -12.13 13.03 11.69
C THR A 100 -13.58 13.52 11.78
N LYS A 101 -14.13 14.22 10.79
CA LYS A 101 -15.59 14.51 10.72
C LYS A 101 -16.44 13.23 10.55
N MET A 102 -16.10 12.13 11.21
CA MET A 102 -16.86 10.90 11.30
C MET A 102 -17.79 11.05 12.50
N ARG A 103 -18.99 11.57 12.25
CA ARG A 103 -20.10 11.47 13.21
C ARG A 103 -20.21 10.01 13.65
N ARG A 104 -19.80 9.71 14.87
CA ARG A 104 -20.01 8.42 15.49
C ARG A 104 -21.51 8.29 15.74
N LEU A 105 -22.15 7.38 15.02
CA LEU A 105 -23.49 6.90 15.32
C LEU A 105 -23.37 6.08 16.61
N GLU A 106 -23.58 6.71 17.76
CA GLU A 106 -23.38 6.15 19.11
C GLU A 106 -24.27 4.94 19.48
N ARG A 107 -24.87 4.22 18.52
CA ARG A 107 -25.83 3.14 18.84
C ARG A 107 -25.55 1.79 18.21
N LEU A 108 -24.44 1.58 17.51
CA LEU A 108 -24.17 0.28 16.88
C LEU A 108 -22.70 -0.13 17.04
N ARG A 109 -22.49 -1.39 17.44
CA ARG A 109 -21.19 -2.02 17.78
C ARG A 109 -20.25 -2.24 16.57
N HIS A 110 -20.30 -1.40 15.54
CA HIS A 110 -19.53 -1.61 14.30
C HIS A 110 -18.29 -0.71 14.26
N GLN A 111 -17.13 -1.32 14.03
CA GLN A 111 -15.80 -0.68 14.15
C GLN A 111 -15.41 0.21 12.97
N ARG A 112 -16.21 0.30 11.90
CA ARG A 112 -15.86 1.05 10.68
C ARG A 112 -17.05 1.87 10.14
N PRO A 113 -16.97 3.20 10.06
CA PRO A 113 -18.03 4.04 9.50
C PRO A 113 -18.46 3.72 8.05
N PRO A 114 -17.61 3.16 7.16
CA PRO A 114 -18.03 2.70 5.83
C PRO A 114 -19.19 1.70 5.79
N PHE A 115 -19.47 0.95 6.86
CA PHE A 115 -20.66 0.07 6.93
C PHE A 115 -21.99 0.82 6.88
N HIS A 116 -21.97 2.14 7.09
CA HIS A 116 -23.14 3.01 7.05
C HIS A 116 -23.22 3.85 5.77
N VAL A 117 -22.29 3.67 4.82
CA VAL A 117 -22.36 4.35 3.53
C VAL A 117 -23.61 3.84 2.80
N SER A 118 -24.46 4.77 2.36
CA SER A 118 -25.60 4.46 1.49
C SER A 118 -25.15 3.59 0.32
N ASN A 119 -25.98 2.63 -0.11
CA ASN A 119 -25.77 1.86 -1.34
C ASN A 119 -25.94 2.77 -2.59
N ASP A 120 -25.10 3.79 -2.71
CA ASP A 120 -25.02 4.66 -3.87
C ASP A 120 -24.24 3.93 -4.99
N PRO A 121 -24.91 3.59 -6.10
CA PRO A 121 -24.26 2.90 -7.22
C PRO A 121 -23.09 3.70 -7.81
N LYS A 122 -23.12 5.03 -7.75
CA LYS A 122 -22.03 5.88 -8.29
C LYS A 122 -20.79 5.79 -7.40
N ALA A 123 -20.97 5.84 -6.08
CA ALA A 123 -19.89 5.64 -5.13
C ALA A 123 -19.31 4.21 -5.25
N ALA A 124 -20.17 3.19 -5.36
CA ALA A 124 -19.76 1.81 -5.52
C ALA A 124 -18.92 1.63 -6.80
N ALA A 125 -19.40 2.10 -7.95
CA ALA A 125 -18.68 2.04 -9.22
C ALA A 125 -17.33 2.78 -9.18
N LYS A 126 -17.21 3.85 -8.38
CA LYS A 126 -15.93 4.56 -8.19
C LYS A 126 -14.95 3.76 -7.32
N MET A 127 -15.43 3.09 -6.28
CA MET A 127 -14.61 2.28 -5.37
C MET A 127 -14.17 0.97 -6.01
N GLN A 128 -15.03 0.34 -6.81
CA GLN A 128 -14.73 -0.92 -7.50
C GLN A 128 -13.47 -0.83 -8.38
N LYS A 129 -13.14 0.36 -8.91
CA LYS A 129 -11.92 0.59 -9.69
C LYS A 129 -10.63 0.26 -8.94
N TYR A 130 -10.65 0.29 -7.61
CA TYR A 130 -9.50 -0.03 -6.74
C TYR A 130 -9.43 -1.50 -6.34
N ILE A 131 -10.40 -2.33 -6.76
CA ILE A 131 -10.49 -3.74 -6.42
C ILE A 131 -10.02 -4.54 -7.64
N PRO A 132 -9.11 -5.52 -7.47
CA PRO A 132 -8.73 -6.42 -8.56
C PRO A 132 -9.95 -7.11 -9.18
N GLU A 133 -9.94 -7.28 -10.50
CA GLU A 133 -11.05 -7.87 -11.26
C GLU A 133 -11.37 -9.29 -10.80
N ALA A 134 -10.34 -10.09 -10.49
CA ALA A 134 -10.52 -11.42 -9.92
C ALA A 134 -11.28 -11.43 -8.58
N ALA A 135 -11.19 -10.36 -7.78
CA ALA A 135 -11.93 -10.22 -6.52
C ALA A 135 -13.35 -9.67 -6.77
N LEU A 136 -13.51 -8.71 -7.70
CA LEU A 136 -14.82 -8.19 -8.10
C LEU A 136 -15.74 -9.30 -8.61
N ARG A 137 -15.24 -10.18 -9.49
CA ARG A 137 -16.03 -11.31 -9.99
C ARG A 137 -16.57 -12.23 -8.89
N LYS A 138 -15.80 -12.41 -7.81
CA LYS A 138 -16.25 -13.21 -6.66
C LYS A 138 -17.35 -12.49 -5.87
N LEU A 139 -17.30 -11.16 -5.80
CA LEU A 139 -18.38 -10.35 -5.21
C LEU A 139 -19.65 -10.40 -6.05
N ASP A 140 -19.52 -10.25 -7.37
CA ASP A 140 -20.67 -10.12 -8.29
C ASP A 140 -21.53 -11.38 -8.35
N VAL A 141 -20.93 -12.57 -8.26
CA VAL A 141 -21.64 -13.86 -8.30
C VAL A 141 -21.90 -14.47 -6.92
N ASP A 142 -21.79 -13.65 -5.86
CA ASP A 142 -21.99 -14.05 -4.46
C ASP A 142 -21.29 -15.37 -4.11
N MET A 143 -20.01 -15.48 -4.50
CA MET A 143 -19.26 -16.72 -4.30
C MET A 143 -19.15 -17.05 -2.80
N PRO A 144 -19.41 -18.30 -2.40
CA PRO A 144 -19.22 -18.72 -1.01
C PRO A 144 -17.80 -18.43 -0.51
N LEU A 145 -17.66 -17.82 0.68
CA LEU A 145 -16.38 -17.39 1.26
C LEU A 145 -15.28 -18.48 1.29
N HIS A 146 -15.66 -19.75 1.46
CA HIS A 146 -14.70 -20.86 1.46
C HIS A 146 -14.02 -21.11 0.10
N LEU A 147 -14.59 -20.58 -1.00
CA LEU A 147 -14.02 -20.61 -2.35
C LEU A 147 -13.21 -19.33 -2.69
N TRP A 148 -13.09 -18.42 -1.73
CA TRP A 148 -12.29 -17.20 -1.92
C TRP A 148 -10.81 -17.47 -1.79
N SER A 149 -10.43 -18.37 -0.89
CA SER A 149 -9.05 -18.73 -0.60
C SER A 149 -8.65 -19.98 -1.37
N GLU A 150 -7.62 -19.88 -2.19
CA GLU A 150 -7.08 -21.01 -2.95
C GLU A 150 -5.56 -21.00 -2.92
N LEU A 151 -4.95 -22.18 -2.98
CA LEU A 151 -3.54 -22.37 -3.29
C LEU A 151 -3.46 -22.80 -4.75
N ARG A 152 -2.74 -22.03 -5.58
CA ARG A 152 -2.65 -22.31 -7.01
C ARG A 152 -1.32 -21.87 -7.61
N PRO A 153 -0.90 -22.48 -8.72
CA PRO A 153 0.23 -21.99 -9.49
C PRO A 153 -0.16 -20.72 -10.27
N VAL A 154 0.66 -19.69 -10.12
CA VAL A 154 0.59 -18.41 -10.84
C VAL A 154 1.96 -18.06 -11.40
N THR A 155 1.99 -17.18 -12.41
CA THR A 155 3.24 -16.52 -12.80
C THR A 155 3.22 -15.09 -12.26
N SER A 156 4.24 -14.72 -11.48
CA SER A 156 4.36 -13.38 -10.91
C SER A 156 5.46 -12.60 -11.62
N LEU A 157 5.18 -11.35 -11.94
CA LEU A 157 6.12 -10.42 -12.54
C LEU A 157 6.27 -9.21 -11.62
N PHE A 158 7.50 -8.98 -11.15
CA PHE A 158 7.85 -7.78 -10.40
C PHE A 158 8.49 -6.77 -11.35
N ILE A 159 7.87 -5.60 -11.49
CA ILE A 159 8.36 -4.52 -12.33
C ILE A 159 8.78 -3.38 -11.41
N GLN A 160 10.06 -3.04 -11.43
CA GLN A 160 10.58 -1.89 -10.69
C GLN A 160 10.84 -0.74 -11.65
N LEU A 161 10.14 0.36 -11.43
CA LEU A 161 10.39 1.63 -12.10
C LEU A 161 11.21 2.52 -11.18
N GLN A 162 12.19 3.22 -11.75
CA GLN A 162 12.98 4.22 -11.06
C GLN A 162 12.62 5.59 -11.62
N PHE A 163 12.50 6.57 -10.73
CA PHE A 163 12.27 7.96 -11.08
C PHE A 163 13.56 8.76 -10.85
N SER A 164 13.73 9.84 -11.62
CA SER A 164 14.84 10.78 -11.41
C SER A 164 14.76 11.38 -10.01
N GLU A 165 15.92 11.61 -9.37
CA GLU A 165 16.00 12.18 -8.03
C GLU A 165 15.40 13.59 -7.94
N ASN A 166 15.32 14.29 -9.07
CA ASN A 166 14.80 15.65 -9.16
C ASN A 166 13.31 15.69 -9.56
N ALA A 167 12.65 14.55 -9.73
CA ALA A 167 11.25 14.50 -10.14
C ALA A 167 10.35 15.10 -9.06
N ASN A 168 9.53 16.09 -9.45
CA ASN A 168 8.53 16.63 -8.53
C ASN A 168 7.28 15.73 -8.47
N THR A 169 6.35 16.05 -7.57
CA THR A 169 5.11 15.29 -7.38
C THR A 169 4.27 15.14 -8.66
N MET A 170 4.24 16.15 -9.53
CA MET A 170 3.48 16.10 -10.79
C MET A 170 4.15 15.17 -11.81
N ASP A 171 5.48 15.23 -11.93
CA ASP A 171 6.25 14.34 -12.79
C ASP A 171 6.10 12.88 -12.35
N LEU A 172 6.18 12.65 -11.04
CA LEU A 172 5.94 11.35 -10.42
C LEU A 172 4.52 10.85 -10.71
N GLN A 173 3.50 11.67 -10.48
CA GLN A 173 2.11 11.29 -10.75
C GLN A 173 1.90 10.94 -12.23
N ARG A 174 2.45 11.74 -13.15
CA ARG A 174 2.38 11.48 -14.58
C ARG A 174 3.08 10.18 -14.95
N GLY A 175 4.29 9.97 -14.45
CA GLY A 175 5.05 8.73 -14.67
C GLY A 175 4.32 7.50 -14.14
N LEU A 176 3.70 7.58 -12.95
CA LEU A 176 2.87 6.51 -12.40
C LEU A 176 1.64 6.22 -13.27
N CYS A 177 0.93 7.26 -13.74
CA CYS A 177 -0.21 7.11 -14.65
C CYS A 177 0.19 6.44 -15.98
N ASP A 178 1.26 6.93 -16.61
CA ASP A 178 1.74 6.40 -17.88
C ASP A 178 2.21 4.96 -17.74
N ALA A 179 2.97 4.67 -16.68
CA ALA A 179 3.41 3.32 -16.34
C ALA A 179 2.24 2.36 -16.10
N THR A 180 1.28 2.76 -15.26
CA THR A 180 0.13 1.93 -14.89
C THR A 180 -0.67 1.58 -16.14
N ARG A 181 -0.98 2.57 -16.97
CA ARG A 181 -1.71 2.39 -18.23
C ARG A 181 -0.96 1.49 -19.20
N MET A 182 0.34 1.71 -19.39
CA MET A 182 1.18 0.92 -20.30
C MET A 182 1.26 -0.54 -19.84
N ILE A 183 1.53 -0.79 -18.55
CA ILE A 183 1.58 -2.14 -17.98
C ILE A 183 0.22 -2.83 -18.17
N SER A 184 -0.88 -2.20 -17.74
CA SER A 184 -2.24 -2.75 -17.89
C SER A 184 -2.58 -3.07 -19.35
N THR A 185 -2.18 -2.22 -20.30
CA THR A 185 -2.44 -2.43 -21.73
C THR A 185 -1.70 -3.67 -22.25
N ILE A 186 -0.46 -3.89 -21.81
CA ILE A 186 0.36 -5.01 -22.26
C ILE A 186 -0.09 -6.34 -21.64
N ILE A 187 -0.45 -6.35 -20.35
CA ILE A 187 -0.75 -7.59 -19.63
C ILE A 187 -2.22 -8.05 -19.78
N SER A 188 -3.16 -7.13 -20.00
CA SER A 188 -4.59 -7.43 -20.05
C SER A 188 -5.02 -8.43 -21.16
N PRO A 189 -4.45 -8.42 -22.39
CA PRO A 189 -4.77 -9.44 -23.40
C PRO A 189 -4.43 -10.86 -22.95
N HIS A 190 -3.45 -10.99 -22.06
CA HIS A 190 -2.99 -12.25 -21.49
C HIS A 190 -3.61 -12.54 -20.11
N LYS A 191 -4.68 -11.81 -19.75
CA LYS A 191 -5.36 -11.89 -18.45
C LYS A 191 -4.42 -11.73 -17.25
N GLY A 192 -3.34 -10.97 -17.43
CA GLY A 192 -2.51 -10.49 -16.34
C GLY A 192 -3.18 -9.31 -15.65
N GLU A 193 -2.99 -9.20 -14.35
CA GLU A 193 -3.52 -8.09 -13.54
C GLU A 193 -2.40 -7.49 -12.67
N ILE A 194 -2.42 -6.17 -12.49
CA ILE A 194 -1.61 -5.53 -11.44
C ILE A 194 -2.30 -5.83 -10.11
N ASN A 195 -1.70 -6.71 -9.31
CA ASN A 195 -2.26 -7.13 -8.03
C ASN A 195 -1.94 -6.12 -6.92
N LYS A 196 -0.71 -5.59 -6.92
CA LYS A 196 -0.27 -4.61 -5.92
C LYS A 196 0.73 -3.65 -6.53
N SER A 197 0.65 -2.39 -6.14
CA SER A 197 1.65 -1.38 -6.45
C SER A 197 2.13 -0.72 -5.17
N LEU A 198 3.43 -0.44 -5.11
CA LEU A 198 4.12 0.06 -3.93
C LEU A 198 5.13 1.11 -4.37
N LEU A 199 4.96 2.34 -3.90
CA LEU A 199 5.94 3.40 -4.06
C LEU A 199 6.93 3.35 -2.90
N PHE A 200 8.23 3.34 -3.21
CA PHE A 200 9.33 3.26 -2.25
C PHE A 200 10.46 4.19 -2.68
N ASP A 201 10.88 5.12 -1.83
CA ASP A 201 11.99 6.04 -2.06
C ASP A 201 12.01 6.58 -3.52
N LYS A 202 12.96 6.11 -4.33
CA LYS A 202 13.21 6.54 -5.71
C LYS A 202 12.49 5.72 -6.78
N GLY A 203 11.53 4.89 -6.42
CA GLY A 203 10.93 3.97 -7.38
C GLY A 203 9.55 3.45 -7.02
N CYS A 204 8.93 2.79 -8.00
CA CYS A 204 7.65 2.12 -7.83
C CYS A 204 7.77 0.67 -8.25
N THR A 205 7.30 -0.23 -7.39
CA THR A 205 7.20 -1.67 -7.69
C THR A 205 5.75 -2.02 -8.03
N PHE A 206 5.55 -2.64 -9.20
CA PHE A 206 4.30 -3.27 -9.59
C PHE A 206 4.44 -4.79 -9.49
N LEU A 207 3.58 -5.42 -8.69
CA LEU A 207 3.39 -6.86 -8.67
C LEU A 207 2.25 -7.20 -9.64
N CYS A 208 2.61 -7.74 -10.80
CA CYS A 208 1.67 -8.28 -11.76
C CYS A 208 1.54 -9.79 -11.59
N VAL A 209 0.33 -10.32 -11.74
CA VAL A 209 0.06 -11.75 -11.58
C VAL A 209 -0.74 -12.25 -12.78
N PHE A 210 -0.27 -13.37 -13.35
CA PHE A 210 -0.94 -14.11 -14.41
C PHE A 210 -1.50 -15.40 -13.85
N GLY A 211 -2.69 -15.75 -14.32
CA GLY A 211 -3.36 -16.97 -13.92
C GLY A 211 -4.02 -16.86 -12.55
N MET A 212 -4.73 -15.76 -12.29
CA MET A 212 -5.64 -15.62 -11.14
C MET A 212 -6.94 -16.43 -11.33
N SER A 213 -7.80 -16.47 -10.30
CA SER A 213 -9.13 -17.11 -10.35
C SER A 213 -9.95 -16.62 -11.54
N GLY A 214 -10.45 -17.55 -12.37
CA GLY A 214 -11.19 -17.21 -13.59
C GLY A 214 -10.36 -16.60 -14.74
N ALA A 215 -9.04 -16.46 -14.56
CA ALA A 215 -8.14 -15.81 -15.50
C ALA A 215 -7.01 -16.72 -16.02
N LYS A 216 -7.07 -18.03 -15.75
CA LYS A 216 -6.04 -18.99 -16.18
C LYS A 216 -5.98 -19.10 -17.71
N LEU A 217 -4.77 -19.06 -18.26
CA LEU A 217 -4.48 -19.34 -19.67
C LEU A 217 -3.45 -20.47 -19.82
N HIS A 218 -3.30 -20.99 -21.03
CA HIS A 218 -2.17 -21.83 -21.39
C HIS A 218 -0.91 -20.95 -21.57
N HIS A 219 0.28 -21.53 -21.33
CA HIS A 219 1.57 -20.86 -21.56
C HIS A 219 1.75 -19.50 -20.87
N GLU A 220 1.13 -19.30 -19.69
CA GLU A 220 1.20 -18.04 -18.93
C GLU A 220 2.63 -17.56 -18.67
N SER A 221 3.57 -18.47 -18.43
CA SER A 221 4.97 -18.12 -18.23
C SER A 221 5.59 -17.47 -19.46
N THR A 222 5.23 -17.96 -20.66
CA THR A 222 5.68 -17.39 -21.93
C THR A 222 5.05 -16.02 -22.14
N HIS A 223 3.73 -15.91 -21.96
CA HIS A 223 3.04 -14.62 -22.08
C HIS A 223 3.53 -13.57 -21.08
N ALA A 224 3.84 -13.98 -19.85
CA ALA A 224 4.40 -13.10 -18.84
C ALA A 224 5.80 -12.62 -19.21
N LEU A 225 6.64 -13.51 -19.76
CA LEU A 225 7.98 -13.16 -20.23
C LEU A 225 7.93 -12.19 -21.42
N ASP A 226 7.09 -12.48 -22.41
CA ASP A 226 6.89 -11.60 -23.57
C ASP A 226 6.36 -10.23 -23.15
N SER A 227 5.39 -10.21 -22.23
CA SER A 227 4.87 -8.98 -21.63
C SER A 227 5.98 -8.19 -20.91
N ALA A 228 6.84 -8.87 -20.15
CA ALA A 228 7.94 -8.24 -19.45
C ALA A 228 8.95 -7.57 -20.41
N LEU A 229 9.30 -8.26 -21.52
CA LEU A 229 10.17 -7.70 -22.55
C LEU A 229 9.53 -6.50 -23.26
N GLN A 230 8.23 -6.56 -23.53
CA GLN A 230 7.50 -5.46 -24.15
C GLN A 230 7.40 -4.25 -23.20
N ILE A 231 7.13 -4.47 -21.92
CA ILE A 231 7.11 -3.41 -20.90
C ILE A 231 8.50 -2.77 -20.79
N PHE A 232 9.56 -3.57 -20.71
CA PHE A 232 10.93 -3.08 -20.62
C PHE A 232 11.29 -2.21 -21.82
N SER A 233 11.09 -2.71 -23.04
CA SER A 233 11.40 -1.96 -24.27
C SER A 233 10.58 -0.66 -24.41
N THR A 234 9.30 -0.70 -24.04
CA THR A 234 8.42 0.49 -24.07
C THR A 234 8.85 1.54 -23.05
N CYS A 235 9.17 1.12 -21.82
CA CYS A 235 9.71 1.99 -20.77
C CYS A 235 11.04 2.61 -21.19
N SER A 236 11.98 1.80 -21.68
CA SER A 236 13.31 2.28 -22.06
C SER A 236 13.30 3.22 -23.26
N THR A 237 12.26 3.21 -24.08
CA THR A 237 12.12 4.13 -25.24
C THR A 237 11.33 5.38 -24.88
N SER A 238 10.29 5.26 -24.05
CA SER A 238 9.38 6.37 -23.71
C SER A 238 9.82 7.20 -22.50
N LEU A 239 10.59 6.62 -21.56
CA LEU A 239 10.99 7.26 -20.30
C LEU A 239 12.40 7.86 -20.31
N ARG A 240 13.18 7.70 -21.40
CA ARG A 240 14.47 8.40 -21.59
C ARG A 240 14.36 9.93 -21.61
N ASN A 241 13.16 10.47 -21.68
CA ASN A 241 12.90 11.91 -21.66
C ASN A 241 12.69 12.48 -20.23
N LEU A 242 12.87 11.65 -19.19
CA LEU A 242 12.75 12.03 -17.78
C LEU A 242 14.09 11.88 -17.01
N GLU A 243 15.17 11.50 -17.71
CA GLU A 243 16.55 11.58 -17.21
C GLU A 243 17.10 13.02 -17.35
#